data_AF-A0A2J6PJX4-F1
#
_entry.id   AF-A0A2J6PJX4-F1
#
_cell.length_a   1.000
_cell.length_b   1.000
_cell.length_c   1.000
_cell.angle_alpha   90.00
_cell.angle_beta   90.00
_cell.angle_gamma   90.00
#
_symmetry.space_group_name_H-M   'P 1'
#
loop_
_entity.id
_entity.type
_entity.pdbx_description
1 polymer ?
#
loop_
_entity_poly.entity_id
_entity_poly.type
_entity_poly.pdbx_seq_one_letter_code
_entity_poly.pdbx_strand_id
1 'polypeptide(L)'
;MDGQTKFQIPTLRKTLKSGRYKWPNPEASTGIQYKNAKLGRKQCWEAIGEARRKFEEIASKMKTHLENSCDPLAHTVFWTMYMIGRSREESSPTIMFCGRDKNACNEVREMIKKSGIL
;
A
#
# COMPACT_ATOMS: atom_id res chain seq x y z
N MET A 1 6.55 34.39 -0.69
CA MET A 1 5.37 34.21 -1.56
C MET A 1 5.42 32.79 -2.05
N ASP A 2 4.92 31.91 -1.20
CA ASP A 2 5.19 30.48 -1.22
C ASP A 2 4.30 29.79 -2.25
N GLY A 3 4.96 29.19 -3.24
CA GLY A 3 4.34 28.36 -4.26
C GLY A 3 3.79 27.09 -3.63
N GLN A 4 2.49 27.06 -3.41
CA GLN A 4 1.75 25.91 -2.90
C GLN A 4 1.69 24.83 -3.99
N THR A 5 2.69 23.96 -4.05
CA THR A 5 2.66 22.78 -4.93
C THR A 5 1.67 21.76 -4.36
N LYS A 6 0.41 21.85 -4.81
CA LYS A 6 -0.62 20.85 -4.57
C LYS A 6 -0.23 19.55 -5.29
N PHE A 7 0.31 18.58 -4.56
CA PHE A 7 0.50 17.23 -5.09
C PHE A 7 -0.82 16.45 -5.03
N GLN A 8 -1.40 16.21 -6.20
CA GLN A 8 -2.54 15.33 -6.40
C GLN A 8 -2.10 13.89 -6.12
N ILE A 9 -2.61 13.28 -5.05
CA ILE A 9 -2.60 11.83 -4.88
C ILE A 9 -3.78 11.31 -5.73
N PRO A 10 -3.55 10.53 -6.80
CA PRO A 10 -4.65 10.01 -7.59
C PRO A 10 -5.46 9.05 -6.71
N THR A 11 -6.67 9.45 -6.36
CA THR A 11 -7.69 8.57 -5.79
C THR A 11 -7.77 7.31 -6.64
N LEU A 12 -7.57 6.13 -6.02
CA LEU A 12 -7.64 4.81 -6.64
C LEU A 12 -9.06 4.51 -7.14
N ARG A 13 -9.49 5.17 -8.22
CA ARG A 13 -10.50 4.72 -9.20
C ARG A 13 -10.75 5.81 -10.25
N LYS A 14 -9.93 5.81 -11.29
CA LYS A 14 -10.44 5.89 -12.66
C LYS A 14 -9.72 4.85 -13.50
N THR A 15 -10.51 4.10 -14.25
CA THR A 15 -10.12 3.18 -15.32
C THR A 15 -8.92 3.73 -16.12
N LEU A 16 -7.71 3.30 -15.78
CA LEU A 16 -6.52 3.63 -16.56
C LEU A 16 -6.19 2.47 -17.48
N LYS A 17 -6.68 2.62 -18.72
CA LYS A 17 -6.07 2.00 -19.90
C LYS A 17 -4.55 2.17 -19.81
N SER A 18 -3.82 1.06 -19.73
CA SER A 18 -2.43 0.86 -20.19
C SER A 18 -1.38 1.98 -19.98
N GLY A 19 -1.45 2.74 -18.90
CA GLY A 19 -0.39 3.64 -18.45
C GLY A 19 -0.12 3.40 -16.99
N ARG A 20 0.52 2.27 -16.64
CA ARG A 20 0.84 1.93 -15.25
C ARG A 20 1.79 2.98 -14.71
N TYR A 21 1.36 3.75 -13.70
CA TYR A 21 2.26 4.58 -12.90
C TYR A 21 3.43 3.69 -12.45
N LYS A 22 4.63 4.01 -12.94
CA LYS A 22 5.85 3.32 -12.56
C LYS A 22 6.36 4.00 -11.30
N TRP A 23 6.56 3.23 -10.24
CA TRP A 23 7.17 3.75 -9.03
C TRP A 23 8.58 4.29 -9.37
N PRO A 24 8.94 5.51 -8.93
CA PRO A 24 10.27 6.06 -9.21
C PRO A 24 11.33 5.28 -8.45
N ASN A 25 12.41 4.91 -9.14
CA ASN A 25 13.54 4.14 -8.61
C ASN A 25 13.15 2.92 -7.73
N PRO A 26 12.47 1.89 -8.29
CA PRO A 26 12.01 0.72 -7.55
C PRO A 26 13.10 -0.05 -6.80
N GLU A 27 14.31 -0.08 -7.35
CA GLU A 27 15.42 -0.81 -6.73
C GLU A 27 15.87 -0.17 -5.42
N ALA A 28 15.93 1.17 -5.36
CA ALA A 28 16.23 1.89 -4.12
C ALA A 28 15.13 1.75 -3.05
N SER A 29 13.95 1.27 -3.44
CA SER A 29 12.84 0.96 -2.53
C SER A 29 12.74 -0.53 -2.17
N THR A 30 13.64 -1.36 -2.69
CA THR A 30 13.60 -2.83 -2.58
C THR A 30 14.70 -3.36 -1.67
N GLY A 31 14.33 -3.95 -0.54
CA GLY A 31 15.23 -4.55 0.45
C GLY A 31 15.45 -6.05 0.26
N ILE A 32 15.42 -6.78 1.38
CA ILE A 32 15.57 -8.24 1.40
C ILE A 32 14.41 -8.91 0.67
N GLN A 33 14.72 -9.94 -0.13
CA GLN A 33 13.71 -10.74 -0.81
C GLN A 33 13.10 -11.78 0.13
N TYR A 34 11.76 -11.84 0.20
CA TYR A 34 11.05 -12.90 0.91
C TYR A 34 10.83 -14.10 -0.01
N LYS A 35 11.78 -15.05 0.02
CA LYS A 35 11.78 -16.24 -0.86
C LYS A 35 10.56 -17.16 -0.67
N ASN A 36 9.95 -17.13 0.50
CA ASN A 36 8.81 -18.00 0.82
C ASN A 36 7.45 -17.41 0.41
N ALA A 37 7.41 -16.19 -0.14
CA ALA A 37 6.17 -15.55 -0.58
C ALA A 37 5.64 -16.17 -1.88
N LYS A 38 4.48 -16.83 -1.82
CA LYS A 38 3.83 -17.46 -2.98
C LYS A 38 2.96 -16.45 -3.74
N LEU A 39 3.56 -15.64 -4.62
CA LEU A 39 2.87 -14.62 -5.43
C LEU A 39 2.81 -14.95 -6.93
N GLY A 40 2.79 -16.26 -7.26
CA GLY A 40 2.80 -16.74 -8.64
C GLY A 40 4.11 -16.38 -9.34
N ARG A 41 4.03 -15.65 -10.47
CA ARG A 41 5.21 -15.19 -11.23
C ARG A 41 5.87 -13.94 -10.64
N LYS A 42 5.32 -13.38 -9.56
CA LYS A 42 5.88 -12.20 -8.90
C LYS A 42 6.73 -12.61 -7.70
N GLN A 43 7.71 -11.78 -7.41
CA GLN A 43 8.56 -11.85 -6.25
C GLN A 43 8.13 -10.76 -5.25
N CYS A 44 8.50 -10.96 -3.99
CA CYS A 44 8.18 -10.07 -2.88
C CYS A 44 9.47 -9.61 -2.21
N TRP A 45 9.58 -8.32 -1.94
CA TRP A 45 10.68 -7.75 -1.19
C TRP A 45 10.18 -6.85 -0.09
N GLU A 46 11.01 -6.71 0.93
CA GLU A 46 10.88 -5.65 1.93
C GLU A 46 10.81 -4.31 1.23
N ALA A 47 9.84 -3.49 1.63
CA ALA A 47 9.81 -2.10 1.20
C ALA A 47 10.72 -1.27 2.11
N ILE A 48 11.71 -0.64 1.50
CA ILE A 48 12.67 0.25 2.13
C ILE A 48 12.64 1.63 1.46
N GLY A 49 13.50 2.55 1.90
CA GLY A 49 13.71 3.83 1.24
C GLY A 49 12.45 4.70 1.15
N GLU A 50 12.25 5.35 0.00
CA GLU A 50 11.13 6.26 -0.20
C GLU A 50 9.77 5.56 -0.07
N ALA A 51 9.66 4.32 -0.55
CA ALA A 51 8.43 3.58 -0.45
C ALA A 51 8.03 3.42 1.01
N ARG A 52 8.97 2.95 1.86
CA ARG A 52 8.72 2.77 3.29
C ARG A 52 8.30 4.05 4.01
N ARG A 53 8.98 5.17 3.73
CA ARG A 53 8.62 6.48 4.31
C ARG A 53 7.19 6.88 3.96
N LYS A 54 6.79 6.77 2.69
CA LYS A 54 5.41 7.07 2.28
C LYS A 54 4.41 6.13 2.94
N PHE A 55 4.76 4.86 3.14
CA PHE A 55 3.90 3.95 3.86
C PHE A 55 3.69 4.37 5.31
N GLU A 56 4.71 4.85 6.01
CA GLU A 56 4.57 5.28 7.41
C GLU A 56 3.59 6.46 7.53
N GLU A 57 3.66 7.42 6.60
CA GLU A 57 2.70 8.53 6.51
C GLU A 57 1.27 8.04 6.23
N ILE A 58 1.11 7.13 5.27
CA ILE A 58 -0.19 6.57 4.89
C ILE A 58 -0.75 5.69 6.00
N ALA A 59 0.08 4.86 6.63
CA ALA A 59 -0.32 3.95 7.69
C ALA A 59 -0.84 4.71 8.92
N SER A 60 -0.22 5.84 9.26
CA SER A 60 -0.73 6.74 10.30
C SER A 60 -2.14 7.25 9.97
N LYS A 61 -2.35 7.75 8.74
CA LYS A 61 -3.68 8.20 8.28
C LYS A 61 -4.72 7.08 8.29
N MET A 62 -4.34 5.89 7.83
CA MET A 62 -5.20 4.70 7.85
C MET A 62 -5.60 4.34 9.28
N LYS A 63 -4.64 4.33 10.21
CA LYS A 63 -4.89 4.04 11.63
C LYS A 63 -5.91 5.02 12.22
N THR A 64 -5.65 6.31 12.10
CA THR A 64 -6.54 7.36 12.62
C THR A 64 -7.93 7.28 12.00
N HIS A 65 -8.04 7.00 10.70
CA HIS A 65 -9.34 6.85 10.06
C HIS A 65 -10.12 5.65 10.61
N LEU A 66 -9.48 4.50 10.78
CA LEU A 66 -10.13 3.30 11.30
C LEU A 66 -10.54 3.46 12.77
N GLU A 67 -9.70 4.07 13.59
CA GLU A 67 -10.01 4.35 15.00
C GLU A 67 -11.21 5.31 15.16
N ASN A 68 -11.40 6.24 14.22
CA ASN A 68 -12.50 7.21 14.28
C ASN A 68 -13.79 6.75 13.58
N SER A 69 -13.70 5.80 12.65
CA SER A 69 -14.82 5.45 11.75
C SER A 69 -15.41 4.08 12.00
N CYS A 70 -14.78 3.24 12.83
CA CYS A 70 -15.14 1.86 13.00
C CYS A 70 -15.42 1.55 14.48
N ASP A 71 -16.54 0.87 14.74
CA ASP A 71 -16.70 0.11 15.97
C ASP A 71 -15.59 -0.93 16.10
N PRO A 72 -15.28 -1.43 17.31
CA PRO A 72 -14.24 -2.42 17.49
C PRO A 72 -14.42 -3.60 16.54
N LEU A 73 -13.46 -3.79 15.63
CA LEU A 73 -13.47 -4.93 14.71
C LEU A 73 -13.45 -6.22 15.52
N ALA A 74 -14.30 -7.19 15.15
CA ALA A 74 -14.34 -8.50 15.79
C ALA A 74 -13.00 -9.28 15.66
N HIS A 75 -12.16 -8.90 14.68
CA HIS A 75 -10.89 -9.53 14.40
C HIS A 75 -9.77 -8.51 14.18
N THR A 76 -8.59 -8.81 14.71
CA THR A 76 -7.38 -8.01 14.49
C THR A 76 -6.96 -8.07 13.02
N VAL A 77 -6.85 -6.91 12.40
CA VAL A 77 -6.29 -6.72 11.06
C VAL A 77 -5.04 -5.85 11.19
N PHE A 78 -3.96 -6.30 10.58
CA PHE A 78 -2.73 -5.52 10.43
C PHE A 78 -2.48 -5.23 8.95
N TRP A 79 -1.76 -4.16 8.66
CA TRP A 79 -1.35 -3.83 7.30
C TRP A 79 0.12 -3.50 7.25
N THR A 80 0.72 -3.84 6.12
CA THR A 80 2.14 -3.58 5.84
C THR A 80 2.31 -3.35 4.34
N MET A 81 3.47 -2.86 3.94
CA MET A 81 3.80 -2.63 2.54
C MET A 81 5.02 -3.44 2.12
N TYR A 82 4.93 -3.98 0.92
CA TYR A 82 6.01 -4.70 0.24
C TYR A 82 6.25 -4.10 -1.14
N MET A 83 7.45 -4.32 -1.68
CA MET A 83 7.68 -4.15 -3.10
C MET A 83 7.33 -5.48 -3.79
N ILE A 84 6.48 -5.43 -4.81
CA ILE A 84 6.03 -6.63 -5.53
C ILE A 84 6.18 -6.41 -7.03
N GLY A 85 6.84 -7.33 -7.72
CA GLY A 85 7.18 -7.23 -9.15
C GLY A 85 7.74 -8.54 -9.71
N ARG A 86 7.99 -8.62 -11.02
CA ARG A 86 8.71 -9.77 -11.62
C ARG A 86 10.23 -9.67 -11.40
N SER A 87 10.74 -8.45 -11.33
CA SER A 87 12.11 -8.07 -10.97
C SER A 87 12.08 -6.88 -10.01
N ARG A 88 13.24 -6.49 -9.45
CA ARG A 88 13.34 -5.30 -8.58
C ARG A 88 12.94 -4.03 -9.33
N GLU A 89 13.39 -3.88 -10.57
CA GLU A 89 13.11 -2.75 -11.47
C GLU A 89 11.61 -2.64 -11.85
N GLU A 90 10.91 -3.78 -11.96
CA GLU A 90 9.47 -3.81 -12.24
C GLU A 90 8.60 -3.79 -10.99
N SER A 91 9.21 -3.70 -9.80
CA SER A 91 8.47 -3.75 -8.54
C SER A 91 7.72 -2.45 -8.28
N SER A 92 6.64 -2.56 -7.50
CA SER A 92 5.85 -1.42 -7.07
C SER A 92 5.38 -1.61 -5.64
N PRO A 93 5.25 -0.52 -4.86
CA PRO A 93 4.75 -0.60 -3.50
C PRO A 93 3.32 -1.14 -3.49
N THR A 94 3.10 -2.13 -2.65
CA THR A 94 1.80 -2.78 -2.48
C THR A 94 1.50 -2.90 -1.00
N ILE A 95 0.41 -2.28 -0.56
CA ILE A 95 -0.11 -2.44 0.81
C ILE A 95 -0.93 -3.72 0.86
N MET A 96 -0.57 -4.60 1.80
CA MET A 96 -1.26 -5.84 2.10
C MET A 96 -1.97 -5.71 3.45
N PHE A 97 -3.24 -6.12 3.48
CA PHE A 97 -4.04 -6.25 4.68
C PHE A 97 -4.05 -7.73 5.06
N CYS A 98 -3.73 -8.01 6.31
CA CYS A 98 -3.47 -9.34 6.81
C CYS A 98 -4.22 -9.56 8.13
N GLY A 99 -4.70 -10.77 8.35
CA GLY A 99 -5.50 -11.14 9.50
C GLY A 99 -5.98 -12.58 9.36
N ARG A 100 -6.53 -13.14 10.44
CA ARG A 100 -7.13 -14.48 10.41
C ARG A 100 -8.43 -14.50 9.60
N ASP A 101 -9.23 -13.45 9.73
CA ASP A 101 -10.49 -13.33 9.02
C ASP A 101 -10.33 -12.52 7.72
N LYS A 102 -10.64 -13.18 6.60
CA LYS A 102 -10.52 -12.58 5.27
C LYS A 102 -11.58 -11.50 5.03
N ASN A 103 -12.77 -11.64 5.60
CA ASN A 103 -13.85 -10.68 5.44
C ASN A 103 -13.52 -9.37 6.16
N ALA A 104 -13.01 -9.44 7.38
CA ALA A 104 -12.50 -8.29 8.13
C ALA A 104 -11.37 -7.58 7.38
N CYS A 105 -10.42 -8.33 6.79
CA CYS A 105 -9.37 -7.73 5.96
C CYS A 105 -9.93 -6.99 4.73
N ASN A 106 -10.95 -7.57 4.08
CA ASN A 106 -11.61 -6.95 2.93
C ASN A 106 -12.40 -5.71 3.34
N GLU A 107 -13.11 -5.76 4.46
CA GLU A 107 -13.89 -4.66 5.00
C GLU A 107 -13.00 -3.46 5.33
N VAL A 108 -11.91 -3.68 6.08
CA VAL A 108 -10.90 -2.65 6.37
C VAL A 108 -10.33 -2.06 5.08
N ARG A 109 -9.98 -2.91 4.11
CA ARG A 109 -9.48 -2.45 2.81
C ARG A 109 -10.50 -1.57 2.09
N GLU A 110 -11.78 -1.93 2.08
CA GLU A 110 -12.82 -1.14 1.42
C GLU A 110 -13.14 0.16 2.17
N MET A 111 -13.11 0.18 3.51
CA MET A 111 -13.23 1.42 4.29
C MET A 111 -12.12 2.42 3.94
N ILE A 112 -10.87 1.96 3.93
CA ILE A 112 -9.72 2.80 3.57
C ILE A 112 -9.79 3.30 2.11
N LYS A 113 -10.27 2.48 1.18
CA LYS A 113 -10.47 2.93 -0.21
C LYS A 113 -11.58 3.97 -0.31
N LYS A 114 -12.69 3.77 0.40
CA LYS A 114 -13.82 4.72 0.38
C LYS A 114 -13.45 6.08 0.98
N SER A 115 -12.50 6.12 1.90
CA SER A 115 -12.00 7.37 2.47
C SER A 115 -11.04 8.14 1.56
N GLY A 116 -10.58 7.54 0.45
CA GLY A 116 -9.67 8.17 -0.51
C GLY A 116 -8.22 8.28 -0.01
N ILE A 117 -7.87 7.61 1.10
CA ILE A 117 -6.49 7.52 1.59
C ILE A 117 -5.64 6.69 0.62
N LEU A 118 -6.24 5.64 0.04
CA LEU A 118 -5.68 4.83 -1.04
C LEU A 118 -6.49 5.10 -2.32
#